data_AF-A0AB73T9P7-F1
#
_entry.id   AF-A0AB73T9P7-F1
#
_cell.length_a   1.000
_cell.length_b   1.000
_cell.length_c   1.000
_cell.angle_alpha   90.00
_cell.angle_beta   90.00
_cell.angle_gamma   90.00
#
_symmetry.space_group_name_H-M   'P 1'
#
loop_
_entity.id
_entity.type
_entity.pdbx_description
1 polymer ?
#
loop_
_entity_poly.entity_id
_entity_poly.type
_entity_poly.pdbx_seq_one_letter_code
_entity_poly.pdbx_strand_id
1 'polypeptide(L)'
;MWRIFVCDGNEAEKKQIIEFVRHCCDENSVEARTSGCSDWPELAELVKVEEPDIVIIAQDGVEGLDTITSACYLTGRIIWFSNLDFGIQAYRLCVAYFCKKPVTYQKIVRAVKRCLEKQTKSPGDMS
;
A
#
# COMPACT_ATOMS: atom_id res chain seq x y z
N MET A 1 -16.35 2.04 -3.90
CA MET A 1 -15.57 1.41 -2.82
C MET A 1 -14.17 0.95 -3.26
N TRP A 2 -13.11 1.55 -2.70
CA TRP A 2 -11.71 1.13 -2.84
C TRP A 2 -11.41 -0.08 -1.94
N ARG A 3 -10.60 -1.03 -2.41
CA ARG A 3 -10.12 -2.18 -1.64
C ARG A 3 -8.64 -1.99 -1.32
N ILE A 4 -8.32 -1.82 -0.05
CA ILE A 4 -6.97 -1.50 0.43
C ILE A 4 -6.48 -2.62 1.35
N PHE A 5 -5.44 -3.32 0.93
CA PHE A 5 -4.83 -4.37 1.74
C PHE A 5 -3.61 -3.84 2.47
N VAL A 6 -3.45 -4.22 3.74
CA VAL A 6 -2.31 -3.85 4.58
C VAL A 6 -1.58 -5.11 5.01
N CYS A 7 -0.31 -5.23 4.65
CA CYS A 7 0.56 -6.37 4.94
C CYS A 7 1.67 -5.95 5.90
N ASP A 8 1.63 -6.48 7.12
CA ASP A 8 2.68 -6.30 8.14
C ASP A 8 2.61 -7.44 9.17
N GLY A 9 3.76 -8.06 9.44
CA GLY A 9 3.89 -9.12 10.44
C GLY A 9 3.75 -8.60 11.87
N ASN A 10 3.95 -7.30 12.09
CA ASN A 10 3.67 -6.68 13.38
C ASN A 10 2.19 -6.31 13.49
N GLU A 11 1.44 -7.08 14.28
CA GLU A 11 0.00 -6.89 14.46
C GLU A 11 -0.39 -5.50 15.01
N ALA A 12 0.43 -4.90 15.88
CA ALA A 12 0.16 -3.59 16.44
C ALA A 12 0.36 -2.48 15.39
N GLU A 13 1.44 -2.55 14.62
CA GLU A 13 1.72 -1.62 13.52
C GLU A 13 0.67 -1.77 12.41
N LYS A 14 0.31 -3.00 12.04
CA LYS A 14 -0.76 -3.29 11.07
C LYS A 14 -2.08 -2.64 11.45
N LYS A 15 -2.54 -2.84 12.70
CA LYS A 15 -3.79 -2.23 13.20
C LYS A 15 -3.73 -0.72 13.16
N GLN A 16 -2.61 -0.14 13.56
CA GLN A 16 -2.41 1.31 13.51
C GLN A 16 -2.45 1.85 12.07
N ILE A 17 -1.82 1.17 11.12
CA ILE A 17 -1.85 1.56 9.70
C ILE A 17 -3.26 1.46 9.15
N ILE A 18 -4.00 0.39 9.45
CA ILE A 18 -5.40 0.24 9.04
C ILE A 18 -6.24 1.42 9.55
N GLU A 19 -6.05 1.82 10.80
CA GLU A 19 -6.77 2.97 11.38
C GLU A 19 -6.41 4.28 10.68
N PHE A 20 -5.13 4.50 10.40
CA PHE A 20 -4.69 5.67 9.62
C PHE A 20 -5.29 5.69 8.21
N VAL A 21 -5.41 4.54 7.54
CA VAL A 21 -6.03 4.46 6.22
C VAL A 21 -7.52 4.77 6.30
N ARG A 22 -8.24 4.21 7.28
CA ARG A 22 -9.67 4.49 7.49
C ARG A 22 -9.92 5.97 7.72
N HIS A 23 -9.21 6.57 8.67
CA HIS A 23 -9.33 8.00 8.95
C HIS A 23 -9.01 8.86 7.71
N CYS A 24 -7.95 8.51 6.96
CA CYS A 24 -7.64 9.20 5.70
C CYS A 24 -8.77 9.06 4.67
N CYS A 25 -9.37 7.89 4.51
CA CYS A 25 -10.46 7.68 3.58
C CYS A 25 -11.71 8.47 3.98
N ASP A 26 -12.07 8.45 5.27
CA ASP A 26 -13.23 9.16 5.82
C ASP A 26 -13.09 10.68 5.64
N GLU A 27 -11.93 11.26 6.00
CA GLU A 27 -11.64 12.69 5.82
C GLU A 27 -11.76 13.15 4.35
N ASN A 28 -11.51 12.25 3.40
CA ASN A 28 -11.56 12.56 1.97
C ASN A 28 -12.85 12.09 1.30
N SER A 29 -13.86 11.65 2.08
CA SER A 29 -15.14 11.12 1.59
C SER A 29 -14.97 9.98 0.57
N VAL A 30 -13.92 9.17 0.77
CA VAL A 30 -13.60 8.01 -0.08
C VAL A 30 -14.12 6.76 0.60
N GLU A 31 -15.10 6.11 -0.01
CA GLU A 31 -15.57 4.80 0.45
C GLU A 31 -14.48 3.75 0.22
N ALA A 32 -13.95 3.16 1.30
CA ALA A 32 -12.90 2.15 1.24
C ALA A 32 -13.12 0.99 2.22
N ARG A 33 -12.73 -0.21 1.82
CA ARG A 33 -12.64 -1.40 2.67
C ARG A 33 -11.17 -1.72 2.90
N THR A 34 -10.80 -1.94 4.16
CA THR A 34 -9.42 -2.26 4.57
C THR A 34 -9.33 -3.68 5.10
N SER A 35 -8.42 -4.49 4.57
CA SER A 35 -8.14 -5.86 5.03
C SER A 35 -6.68 -5.99 5.45
N GLY A 36 -6.40 -6.76 6.51
CA GLY A 36 -5.06 -6.96 7.04
C GLY A 36 -4.54 -8.37 6.78
N CYS A 37 -3.25 -8.50 6.50
CA CYS A 37 -2.52 -9.76 6.38
C CYS A 37 -1.11 -9.60 6.99
N SER A 38 -0.48 -10.71 7.35
CA SER A 38 0.81 -10.71 8.04
C SER A 38 1.99 -10.88 7.09
N ASP A 39 1.77 -11.56 5.96
CA ASP A 39 2.79 -11.94 5.00
C ASP A 39 2.21 -12.19 3.60
N TRP A 40 3.07 -12.60 2.67
CA TRP A 40 2.68 -12.96 1.31
C TRP A 40 1.65 -14.11 1.25
N PRO A 41 1.82 -15.26 1.94
CA PRO A 41 0.82 -16.32 1.98
C PRO A 41 -0.59 -15.83 2.35
N GLU A 42 -0.73 -15.05 3.43
CA GLU A 42 -2.03 -14.49 3.82
C GLU A 42 -2.55 -13.49 2.78
N LEU A 43 -1.67 -12.64 2.23
CA LEU A 43 -2.04 -11.71 1.16
C LEU A 43 -2.57 -12.45 -0.08
N ALA A 44 -1.93 -13.56 -0.45
CA ALA A 44 -2.33 -14.38 -1.59
C ALA A 44 -3.73 -15.00 -1.37
N GLU A 45 -4.05 -15.43 -0.15
CA GLU A 45 -5.41 -15.89 0.17
C GLU A 45 -6.44 -14.75 0.09
N LEU A 46 -6.12 -13.54 0.56
CA LEU A 46 -7.02 -12.38 0.43
C LEU A 46 -7.30 -12.06 -1.05
N VAL A 47 -6.26 -12.10 -1.88
CA VAL A 47 -6.35 -11.81 -3.31
C VAL A 47 -7.21 -12.81 -4.07
N LYS A 48 -7.24 -14.08 -3.64
CA LYS A 48 -8.16 -15.09 -4.20
C LYS A 48 -9.63 -14.75 -3.93
N VAL A 49 -9.91 -14.03 -2.84
CA VAL A 49 -11.27 -13.62 -2.47
C VAL A 49 -11.65 -12.32 -3.18
N GLU A 50 -10.78 -11.31 -3.17
CA GLU A 50 -11.04 -10.03 -3.82
C GLU A 50 -9.74 -9.36 -4.31
N GLU A 51 -9.79 -8.73 -5.50
CA GLU A 51 -8.62 -8.06 -6.09
C GLU A 51 -8.38 -6.67 -5.46
N PRO A 52 -7.19 -6.36 -4.93
CA PRO A 52 -6.92 -5.09 -4.26
C PRO A 52 -6.72 -3.91 -5.23
N ASP A 53 -7.29 -2.75 -4.92
CA ASP A 53 -7.01 -1.51 -5.65
C ASP A 53 -5.67 -0.88 -5.23
N ILE A 54 -5.32 -1.03 -3.95
CA ILE A 54 -4.08 -0.56 -3.31
C ILE A 54 -3.57 -1.65 -2.38
N VAL A 55 -2.26 -1.90 -2.39
CA VAL A 55 -1.59 -2.77 -1.42
C VAL A 55 -0.54 -1.95 -0.67
N ILE A 56 -0.66 -1.92 0.65
CA ILE A 56 0.29 -1.27 1.56
C ILE A 56 1.12 -2.36 2.22
N ILE A 57 2.41 -2.36 2.00
CA ILE A 57 3.36 -3.28 2.62
C ILE A 57 4.18 -2.47 3.61
N ALA A 58 4.13 -2.85 4.88
CA ALA A 58 4.92 -2.23 5.95
C ALA A 58 5.89 -3.26 6.56
N GLN A 59 6.47 -4.12 5.72
CA GLN A 59 7.51 -5.05 6.13
C GLN A 59 8.89 -4.49 5.78
N ASP A 60 9.85 -4.65 6.70
CA ASP A 60 11.21 -4.13 6.56
C ASP A 60 12.10 -5.05 5.71
N GLY A 61 12.98 -4.44 4.93
CA GLY A 61 14.05 -5.11 4.20
C GLY A 61 13.59 -6.27 3.31
N VAL A 62 14.22 -7.44 3.53
CA VAL A 62 14.04 -8.62 2.67
C VAL A 62 12.63 -9.19 2.75
N GLU A 63 11.99 -9.15 3.91
CA GLU A 63 10.60 -9.62 4.06
C GLU A 63 9.65 -8.80 3.19
N GLY A 64 9.79 -7.47 3.21
CA GLY A 64 9.01 -6.60 2.33
C GLY A 64 9.34 -6.80 0.86
N LEU A 65 10.61 -7.05 0.52
CA LEU A 65 11.01 -7.34 -0.86
C LEU A 65 10.37 -8.64 -1.37
N ASP A 66 10.37 -9.70 -0.57
CA ASP A 66 9.75 -10.99 -0.91
C ASP A 66 8.25 -10.81 -1.22
N THR A 67 7.53 -10.13 -0.32
CA THR A 67 6.11 -9.82 -0.51
C THR A 67 5.88 -8.96 -1.76
N ILE A 68 6.67 -7.93 -2.02
CA ILE A 68 6.50 -7.07 -3.20
C ILE A 68 6.78 -7.80 -4.50
N THR A 69 7.86 -8.59 -4.56
CA THR A 69 8.21 -9.31 -5.79
C THR A 69 7.13 -10.31 -6.19
N SER A 70 6.40 -10.84 -5.21
CA SER A 70 5.24 -11.69 -5.43
C SER A 70 3.96 -10.89 -5.73
N ALA A 71 3.76 -9.75 -5.04
CA ALA A 71 2.57 -8.93 -5.16
C ALA A 71 2.59 -7.92 -6.33
N CYS A 72 3.73 -7.67 -6.96
CA CYS A 72 3.89 -6.60 -7.98
C CYS A 72 3.00 -6.78 -9.22
N TYR A 73 2.54 -7.99 -9.48
CA TYR A 73 1.61 -8.30 -10.57
C TYR A 73 0.13 -8.15 -10.17
N LEU A 74 -0.17 -7.92 -8.90
CA LEU A 74 -1.54 -7.80 -8.40
C LEU A 74 -2.14 -6.41 -8.62
N THR A 75 -1.32 -5.36 -8.49
CA THR A 75 -1.77 -3.98 -8.69
C THR A 75 -0.60 -3.05 -8.99
N GLY A 76 -0.83 -2.05 -9.84
CA GLY A 76 0.11 -0.95 -10.08
C GLY A 76 0.20 0.06 -8.93
N ARG A 77 -0.50 -0.15 -7.81
CA ARG A 77 -0.61 0.78 -6.67
C ARG A 77 -0.07 0.20 -5.37
N ILE A 78 1.17 -0.29 -5.42
CA ILE A 78 1.89 -0.74 -4.22
C ILE A 78 2.51 0.44 -3.48
N ILE A 79 2.22 0.57 -2.19
CA ILE A 79 2.86 1.48 -1.25
C ILE A 79 3.77 0.65 -0.35
N TRP A 80 5.04 1.01 -0.25
CA TRP A 80 5.99 0.29 0.61
C TRP A 80 6.64 1.18 1.66
N PHE A 81 6.52 0.77 2.92
CA PHE A 81 7.25 1.33 4.04
C PHE A 81 8.32 0.36 4.52
N SER A 82 9.59 0.81 4.52
CA SER A 82 10.73 -0.05 4.84
C SER A 82 11.94 0.74 5.38
N ASN A 83 13.12 0.14 5.43
CA ASN A 83 14.40 0.82 5.62
C ASN A 83 14.92 1.43 4.29
N LEU A 84 15.76 2.46 4.37
CA LEU A 84 16.18 3.22 3.18
C LEU A 84 17.05 2.43 2.19
N ASP A 85 17.69 1.36 2.65
CA ASP A 85 18.58 0.52 1.83
C ASP A 85 17.85 -0.15 0.66
N PHE A 86 16.51 -0.20 0.71
CA PHE A 86 15.64 -0.80 -0.30
C PHE A 86 15.00 0.22 -1.24
N GLY A 87 15.37 1.50 -1.15
CA GLY A 87 14.80 2.55 -2.00
C GLY A 87 15.10 2.37 -3.50
N ILE A 88 16.28 1.84 -3.85
CA ILE A 88 16.63 1.54 -5.25
C ILE A 88 15.79 0.38 -5.78
N GLN A 89 15.56 -0.64 -4.97
CA GLN A 89 14.76 -1.83 -5.28
C GLN A 89 13.29 -1.41 -5.45
N ALA A 90 12.77 -0.58 -4.55
CA ALA A 90 11.45 0.01 -4.65
C ALA A 90 11.25 0.76 -5.98
N TYR A 91 12.25 1.57 -6.38
CA TYR A 91 12.24 2.26 -7.67
C TYR A 91 12.23 1.28 -8.86
N ARG A 92 13.09 0.25 -8.84
CA ARG A 92 13.17 -0.77 -9.89
C ARG A 92 11.89 -1.59 -10.03
N LEU A 93 11.20 -1.84 -8.93
CA LEU A 93 9.92 -2.55 -8.88
C LEU A 93 8.72 -1.64 -9.17
N CYS A 94 8.95 -0.38 -9.53
CA CYS A 94 7.92 0.60 -9.88
C CYS A 94 6.82 0.76 -8.81
N VAL A 95 7.17 0.64 -7.53
CA VAL A 95 6.19 0.86 -6.46
C VAL A 95 5.62 2.28 -6.55
N ALA A 96 4.33 2.44 -6.30
CA ALA A 96 3.65 3.72 -6.46
C ALA A 96 4.15 4.77 -5.44
N TYR A 97 4.57 4.31 -4.26
CA TYR A 97 5.13 5.13 -3.20
C TYR A 97 6.07 4.31 -2.32
N PHE A 98 7.21 4.91 -1.93
CA PHE A 98 8.16 4.32 -0.99
C PHE A 98 8.54 5.33 0.09
N CYS A 99 8.61 4.92 1.36
CA CYS A 99 9.08 5.79 2.43
C CYS A 99 9.69 5.00 3.60
N LYS A 100 10.62 5.63 4.33
CA LYS A 100 11.23 5.02 5.51
C LYS A 100 10.21 4.82 6.63
N LYS A 101 10.26 3.72 7.38
CA LYS A 101 9.64 3.59 8.71
C LYS A 101 10.24 4.59 9.75
N PRO A 102 9.52 4.92 10.84
CA PRO A 102 8.20 4.44 11.23
C PRO A 102 7.09 4.99 10.32
N VAL A 103 5.98 4.25 10.21
CA VAL A 103 4.80 4.71 9.50
C VAL A 103 4.06 5.73 10.37
N THR A 104 3.73 6.88 9.77
CA THR A 104 3.01 7.97 10.46
C THR A 104 1.76 8.29 9.67
N TYR A 105 0.77 8.89 10.33
CA TYR A 105 -0.48 9.29 9.67
C TYR A 105 -0.23 10.15 8.42
N GLN A 106 0.64 11.16 8.51
CA GLN A 106 1.00 12.03 7.39
C GLN A 106 1.59 11.27 6.19
N LYS A 107 2.39 10.23 6.46
CA LYS A 107 2.95 9.37 5.39
C LYS A 107 1.84 8.55 4.72
N ILE A 108 0.87 8.04 5.47
CA ILE A 108 -0.30 7.33 4.93
C ILE A 108 -1.13 8.28 4.07
N VAL A 109 -1.48 9.45 4.57
CA VAL A 109 -2.25 10.46 3.81
C VAL A 109 -1.58 10.76 2.47
N ARG A 110 -0.27 11.04 2.48
CA ARG A 110 0.47 11.33 1.24
C ARG A 110 0.51 10.15 0.27
N ALA A 111 0.74 8.94 0.79
CA ALA A 111 0.86 7.75 -0.04
C ALA A 111 -0.50 7.36 -0.66
N VAL A 112 -1.56 7.34 0.15
CA VAL A 112 -2.91 6.99 -0.31
C VAL A 112 -3.43 8.03 -1.30
N LYS A 113 -3.33 9.34 -1.00
CA LYS A 113 -3.76 10.40 -1.95
C LYS A 113 -3.09 10.27 -3.32
N ARG A 114 -1.78 10.00 -3.36
CA ARG A 114 -1.05 9.77 -4.62
C ARG A 114 -1.61 8.58 -5.42
N CYS A 115 -2.07 7.53 -4.76
CA CYS A 115 -2.70 6.38 -5.42
C CYS A 115 -4.11 6.68 -5.91
N LEU A 116 -4.88 7.50 -5.18
CA LEU A 116 -6.23 7.93 -5.55
C LEU A 116 -6.19 8.90 -6.76
N GLU A 117 -5.26 9.87 -6.77
CA GLU A 117 -5.11 10.86 -7.84
C GLU A 117 -4.72 10.25 -9.19
N LYS A 118 -4.02 9.11 -9.20
CA LYS A 118 -3.64 8.43 -10.45
C LYS A 118 -4.83 7.89 -11.26
N GLN A 119 -6.07 7.96 -10.77
CA GLN A 119 -7.27 7.66 -11.57
C GLN A 119 -7.84 8.88 -12.30
N THR A 120 -7.55 10.11 -11.90
CA THR A 120 -8.24 11.30 -12.45
C THR A 120 -7.60 11.87 -13.71
N LYS A 121 -6.39 11.44 -14.09
CA LYS A 121 -5.78 11.86 -15.35
C LYS A 121 -6.06 10.84 -16.46
N SER A 122 -7.11 11.10 -17.21
CA SER A 122 -7.27 10.57 -18.57
C SER A 122 -6.18 11.15 -19.49
N PRO A 123 -5.74 10.46 -20.55
CA PRO A 123 -4.71 10.96 -21.47
C PRO A 123 -5.02 12.26 -22.23
N GLY A 124 -6.16 12.91 -21.97
CA GLY A 124 -6.65 14.09 -22.68
C GLY A 124 -6.29 15.44 -22.06
N ASP A 125 -5.75 15.49 -20.83
CA ASP A 125 -5.49 16.76 -20.12
C ASP A 125 -4.04 17.27 -20.27
N MET A 126 -3.35 16.86 -21.34
CA MET A 126 -2.13 17.53 -21.79
C MET A 126 -2.38 18.21 -23.13
N SER A 127 -3.02 19.38 -23.05
CA SER A 127 -3.09 20.38 -24.12
C SER A 127 -2.89 21.75 -23.51
#